data_AF-A0A1J5AX58-F1
#
_entry.id   AF-A0A1J5AX58-F1
#
_cell.length_a   1.000
_cell.length_b   1.000
_cell.length_c   1.000
_cell.angle_alpha   90.00
_cell.angle_beta   90.00
_cell.angle_gamma   90.00
#
_symmetry.space_group_name_H-M   'P 1'
#
loop_
_entity.id
_entity.type
_entity.pdbx_description
1 polymer ?
#
loop_
_entity_poly.entity_id
_entity_poly.type
_entity_poly.pdbx_seq_one_letter_code
_entity_poly.pdbx_strand_id
1 'polypeptide(L)'
;MLIRKQILLQDNHEYAIEELAALTGKSFSQITRTLLDRAIKTEGKKIKKKAKNKQTQFEALEQWAANPVSGPGDSEYDKYAYDL
;
A
#
# COMPACT_ATOMS: atom_id res chain seq x y z
N MET A 1 18.73 -17.01 -9.85
CA MET A 1 19.04 -17.87 -8.69
C MET A 1 17.76 -18.05 -7.87
N LEU A 2 17.34 -19.28 -7.56
CA LEU A 2 16.14 -19.52 -6.75
C LEU A 2 16.49 -19.40 -5.27
N ILE A 3 15.67 -18.65 -4.52
CA ILE A 3 15.84 -18.47 -3.08
C ILE A 3 14.94 -19.49 -2.37
N ARG A 4 15.53 -20.32 -1.51
CA ARG A 4 14.78 -21.24 -0.65
C ARG A 4 14.24 -20.49 0.56
N LYS A 5 12.95 -20.65 0.84
CA LYS A 5 12.27 -20.11 2.03
C LYS A 5 11.42 -21.21 2.65
N GLN A 6 11.36 -21.21 3.98
CA GLN A 6 10.45 -22.04 4.76
C GLN A 6 9.24 -21.20 5.15
N ILE A 7 8.05 -21.78 5.07
CA ILE A 7 6.78 -21.10 5.34
C ILE A 7 6.06 -21.94 6.40
N LEU A 8 5.55 -21.29 7.44
CA LEU A 8 4.62 -21.91 8.39
C LEU A 8 3.20 -21.71 7.88
N LEU A 9 2.45 -22.81 7.81
CA LEU A 9 1.05 -22.83 7.43
C LEU A 9 0.23 -23.35 8.60
N GLN A 10 -1.05 -23.01 8.58
CA GLN A 10 -2.04 -23.68 9.41
C GLN A 10 -2.45 -24.97 8.70
N ASP A 11 -2.82 -25.99 9.48
CA ASP A 11 -3.16 -27.33 8.97
C ASP A 11 -4.24 -27.28 7.88
N ASN A 12 -5.26 -26.43 8.07
CA ASN A 12 -6.34 -26.23 7.09
C ASN A 12 -5.84 -25.74 5.72
N HIS A 13 -4.80 -24.89 5.69
CA HIS A 13 -4.21 -24.39 4.46
C HIS A 13 -3.36 -25.44 3.78
N GLU A 14 -2.64 -26.26 4.56
CA GLU A 14 -1.85 -27.38 4.03
C GLU A 14 -2.76 -28.37 3.30
N TYR A 15 -3.83 -28.84 3.94
CA TYR A 15 -4.80 -29.75 3.33
C TYR A 15 -5.41 -29.19 2.04
N ALA A 16 -5.86 -27.94 2.07
CA ALA A 16 -6.45 -27.31 0.88
C ALA A 16 -5.45 -27.22 -0.29
N ILE A 17 -4.18 -26.95 -0.01
CA ILE A 17 -3.14 -26.87 -1.05
C ILE A 17 -2.80 -28.27 -1.57
N GLU A 18 -2.75 -29.28 -0.71
CA GLU A 18 -2.56 -30.68 -1.12
C GLU A 18 -3.69 -31.18 -2.03
N GLU A 19 -4.94 -30.91 -1.69
CA GLU A 19 -6.09 -31.26 -2.53
C GLU A 19 -5.99 -30.59 -3.91
N LEU A 20 -5.68 -29.28 -3.95
CA LEU A 20 -5.50 -28.55 -5.21
C LEU A 20 -4.32 -29.09 -6.02
N ALA A 21 -3.24 -29.49 -5.35
CA ALA A 21 -2.07 -30.10 -5.98
C ALA A 21 -2.43 -31.45 -6.61
N ALA A 22 -3.17 -32.29 -5.88
CA ALA A 22 -3.67 -33.58 -6.36
C ALA A 22 -4.61 -33.42 -7.58
N LEU A 23 -5.57 -32.50 -7.50
CA LEU A 23 -6.53 -32.24 -8.58
C LEU A 23 -5.87 -31.74 -9.87
N THR A 24 -4.80 -30.96 -9.75
CA THR A 24 -4.12 -30.35 -10.90
C THR A 24 -2.89 -31.12 -11.38
N GLY A 25 -2.53 -32.22 -10.71
CA GLY A 25 -1.33 -33.00 -11.02
C GLY A 25 -0.03 -32.22 -10.82
N LYS A 26 -0.03 -31.20 -9.95
CA LYS A 26 1.12 -30.33 -9.70
C LYS A 26 1.71 -30.61 -8.34
N SER A 27 2.97 -30.19 -8.13
CA SER A 27 3.56 -30.29 -6.80
C SER A 27 3.01 -29.21 -5.86
N PHE A 28 3.00 -29.52 -4.56
CA PHE A 28 2.65 -28.57 -3.51
C PHE A 28 3.42 -27.24 -3.63
N SER A 29 4.73 -27.33 -3.92
CA SER A 29 5.60 -26.17 -4.14
C SER A 29 5.22 -25.34 -5.37
N GLN A 30 4.67 -25.95 -6.42
CA GLN A 30 4.19 -25.20 -7.59
C GLN A 30 2.90 -24.45 -7.26
N ILE A 31 1.95 -25.11 -6.60
CA ILE A 31 0.67 -24.49 -6.22
C ILE A 31 0.91 -23.32 -5.25
N THR A 32 1.67 -23.54 -4.17
CA THR A 32 2.04 -22.48 -3.22
C THR A 32 2.65 -21.26 -3.91
N ARG A 33 3.60 -21.46 -4.84
CA ARG A 33 4.20 -20.36 -5.61
C ARG A 33 3.16 -19.60 -6.42
N THR A 34 2.27 -20.30 -7.13
CA THR A 34 1.24 -19.64 -7.93
C THR A 34 0.24 -18.84 -7.09
N LEU A 35 -0.12 -19.35 -5.91
CA LEU A 35 -0.99 -18.64 -4.96
C LEU A 35 -0.30 -17.40 -4.40
N LEU A 36 0.96 -17.52 -3.97
CA LEU A 36 1.76 -16.39 -3.49
C LEU A 36 1.91 -15.31 -4.56
N ASP A 37 2.17 -15.68 -5.81
CA ASP A 37 2.32 -14.73 -6.92
C ASP A 37 1.04 -13.91 -7.14
N ARG A 38 -0.13 -14.55 -7.03
CA ARG A 38 -1.43 -13.88 -7.12
C ARG A 38 -1.67 -12.96 -5.93
N ALA A 39 -1.35 -13.41 -4.72
CA ALA A 39 -1.44 -12.60 -3.51
C ALA A 39 -0.54 -11.35 -3.59
N ILE A 40 0.71 -11.51 -4.01
CA ILE A 40 1.65 -10.39 -4.17
C ILE A 40 1.16 -9.40 -5.23
N LYS A 41 0.63 -9.88 -6.37
CA LYS A 41 0.09 -8.99 -7.41
C LYS A 41 -1.13 -8.20 -6.94
N THR A 42 -2.00 -8.81 -6.16
CA THR A 42 -3.21 -8.14 -5.64
C THR A 42 -2.85 -7.12 -4.55
N GLU A 43 -2.01 -7.48 -3.59
CA GLU A 43 -1.54 -6.56 -2.54
C GLU A 43 -0.63 -5.46 -3.10
N GLY A 44 0.26 -5.78 -4.04
CA GLY A 44 1.12 -4.80 -4.70
C GLY A 44 0.33 -3.72 -5.45
N LYS A 45 -0.80 -4.07 -6.07
CA LYS A 45 -1.72 -3.09 -6.67
C LYS A 45 -2.33 -2.16 -5.61
N LYS A 46 -2.75 -2.70 -4.46
CA LYS A 46 -3.31 -1.91 -3.35
C LYS A 46 -2.27 -0.95 -2.77
N ILE A 47 -1.03 -1.41 -2.58
CA ILE A 47 0.08 -0.58 -2.08
C ILE A 47 0.39 0.55 -3.07
N LYS A 48 0.49 0.25 -4.37
CA LYS A 48 0.70 1.28 -5.40
C LYS A 48 -0.44 2.31 -5.45
N LYS A 49 -1.69 1.87 -5.28
CA LYS A 49 -2.85 2.77 -5.21
C LYS A 49 -2.80 3.67 -3.97
N LYS A 50 -2.43 3.14 -2.81
CA LYS A 50 -2.23 3.94 -1.58
C LYS A 50 -1.07 4.93 -1.72
N ALA A 51 0.01 4.54 -2.40
CA ALA A 51 1.14 5.43 -2.67
C ALA A 51 0.76 6.58 -3.61
N LYS A 52 -0.04 6.32 -4.66
CA LYS A 52 -0.57 7.37 -5.55
C LYS A 52 -1.56 8.32 -4.86
N ASN A 53 -2.27 7.86 -3.84
CA ASN A 53 -3.22 8.69 -3.09
C ASN A 53 -2.56 9.52 -1.98
N LYS A 54 -1.26 9.31 -1.67
CA LYS A 54 -0.53 10.25 -0.83
C LYS A 54 -0.21 11.45 -1.68
N GLN A 55 -0.89 12.57 -1.44
CA GLN A 55 -0.50 13.85 -2.02
C GLN A 55 0.97 14.09 -1.73
N THR A 56 1.72 14.38 -2.78
CA THR A 56 3.07 14.90 -2.63
C THR A 56 3.01 16.24 -1.92
N GLN A 57 4.08 16.63 -1.22
CA GLN A 57 4.14 17.94 -0.55
C GLN A 57 3.86 19.10 -1.51
N PHE A 58 4.25 18.93 -2.79
CA PHE A 58 3.97 19.86 -3.87
C PHE A 58 2.48 19.97 -4.21
N GLU A 59 1.77 18.85 -4.37
CA GLU A 59 0.32 18.84 -4.64
C GLU A 59 -0.50 19.40 -3.47
N ALA A 60 -0.04 19.21 -2.22
CA ALA A 60 -0.66 19.81 -1.04
C ALA A 60 -0.48 21.35 -1.04
N LEU A 61 0.72 21.83 -1.40
CA LEU A 61 1.01 23.26 -1.54
C LEU A 61 0.18 23.92 -2.64
N GLU A 62 0.02 23.28 -3.81
CA GLU A 62 -0.83 23.80 -4.88
C GLU A 62 -2.30 23.91 -4.44
N GLN A 63 -2.83 22.93 -3.70
CA GLN A 63 -4.20 23.02 -3.17
C GLN A 63 -4.40 24.12 -2.14
N TRP A 64 -3.41 24.36 -1.27
CA TRP A 64 -3.44 25.47 -0.32
C TRP A 64 -3.31 26.83 -1.01
N ALA A 65 -2.47 26.93 -2.04
CA ALA A 65 -2.34 28.13 -2.85
C ALA A 65 -3.59 28.44 -3.67
N ALA A 66 -4.32 27.41 -4.12
CA ALA A 66 -5.56 27.56 -4.88
C ALA A 66 -6.77 27.97 -4.02
N ASN A 67 -6.72 27.73 -2.71
CA ASN A 67 -7.73 28.19 -1.74
C ASN A 67 -7.07 29.08 -0.70
N PRO A 68 -6.54 30.26 -1.10
CA PRO A 68 -5.97 31.18 -0.14
C PRO A 68 -7.11 31.59 0.80
N VAL A 69 -6.99 31.21 2.06
CA VAL A 69 -7.85 31.78 3.10
C VAL A 69 -7.52 33.26 3.09
N SER A 70 -8.53 34.11 2.87
CA SER A 70 -8.37 35.54 3.08
C SER A 70 -7.87 35.71 4.51
N GLY A 71 -6.59 36.02 4.66
CA GLY A 71 -6.03 36.40 5.93
C GLY A 71 -6.92 37.49 6.51
N PRO A 72 -7.19 37.48 7.82
CA PRO A 72 -7.87 38.58 8.44
C PRO A 72 -6.97 39.81 8.27
N GLY A 73 -7.18 40.58 7.20
CA GLY A 73 -6.46 41.82 6.92
C GLY A 73 -6.74 42.93 7.95
N ASP A 74 -7.11 42.54 9.17
CA ASP A 74 -7.37 43.36 10.35
C ASP A 74 -7.44 42.52 11.66
N SER A 75 -6.77 41.37 11.72
CA SER A 75 -6.68 40.56 12.95
C SER A 75 -5.71 41.19 13.95
N GLU A 76 -6.09 41.29 15.22
CA GLU A 76 -5.19 41.76 16.30
C GLU A 76 -3.90 40.93 16.40
N TYR A 77 -3.91 39.68 15.95
CA TYR A 77 -2.74 38.79 15.94
C TYR A 77 -1.71 39.18 14.88
N ASP A 78 -2.11 39.82 13.77
CA ASP A 78 -1.19 40.19 12.69
C ASP A 78 -0.31 41.40 13.05
N LYS A 79 -0.74 42.21 14.03
CA LYS A 79 0.03 43.36 14.54
C LYS A 79 1.32 42.94 15.24
N TYR A 80 1.36 41.73 15.82
CA TYR A 80 2.52 41.23 16.57
C TYR A 80 3.44 40.31 15.74
N ALA A 81 3.02 39.94 14.53
CA ALA A 81 3.78 39.00 13.69
C ALA A 81 4.93 39.65 12.91
N TYR A 82 4.89 40.98 12.72
CA TYR A 82 5.85 41.74 11.92
C TYR A 82 6.54 42.88 12.67
N ASP A 83 6.41 42.94 14.00
CA ASP A 83 7.23 43.81 14.86
C ASP A 83 8.54 43.06 15.21
N LEU A 84 9.47 43.00 14.24
CA LEU A 84 10.87 42.60 14.40
C LEU A 84 11.79 43.59 13.68
#